data_AF-A0A388PPS2-F1
#
_entry.id   AF-A0A388PPS2-F1
#
_cell.length_a   1.000
_cell.length_b   1.000
_cell.length_c   1.000
_cell.angle_alpha   90.00
_cell.angle_beta   90.00
_cell.angle_gamma   90.00
#
_symmetry.space_group_name_H-M   'P 1'
#
loop_
_entity.id
_entity.type
_entity.pdbx_description
1 polymer ?
#
loop_
_entity_poly.entity_id
_entity_poly.type
_entity_poly.pdbx_seq_one_letter_code
_entity_poly.pdbx_strand_id
1 'polypeptide(L)'
;MWTALATCACLAAATPEVAPPPVPPATTVPAAVADARVFFNETRFAVVVGERLDEVSFVTAHFAALERHLEFAYGLAPLPPPKARVELVDLPGFADVDVRVLAGQVLVSLRLGAAERAPALAAEAAVRAWLRRCALLAGGPPREPEPWLAQALAAETLALLRPALVDLWYREGLREPPASLTDLRAGRASEREAFLFWRTLRAAQPRETAGLLARHVAGGATAALQEADWQAKRSQLLVQRKPVSLGMRESGAALEELARFVFDLGSGDAVLDGPALVRHRAMPAVAEAMRERLATVRREILRQNPVHANAWRTFGAWLERFEQGSPEELAEKWAEFRRERAAAQALAAEVEAALGAPLLPPK
;
A
#
# COMPACT_ATOMS: atom_id res chain seq x y z
N MET A 1 -28.93 22.89 6.34
CA MET A 1 -27.62 23.44 6.69
C MET A 1 -26.55 22.45 6.21
N TRP A 2 -26.28 22.50 4.90
CA TRP A 2 -25.31 21.67 4.18
C TRP A 2 -24.80 22.59 3.06
N THR A 3 -23.56 23.04 3.16
CA THR A 3 -22.95 23.97 2.20
C THR A 3 -21.69 23.36 1.62
N ALA A 4 -21.60 23.46 0.29
CA ALA A 4 -20.40 23.42 -0.54
C ALA A 4 -19.71 22.06 -0.75
N LEU A 5 -20.31 21.22 -1.61
CA LEU A 5 -19.61 20.23 -2.43
C LEU A 5 -20.41 19.99 -3.72
N ALA A 6 -20.52 21.02 -4.57
CA ALA A 6 -21.10 20.90 -5.92
C ALA A 6 -20.81 22.16 -6.77
N THR A 7 -19.55 22.50 -7.02
CA THR A 7 -19.21 23.48 -8.07
C THR A 7 -17.81 23.25 -8.64
N CYS A 8 -17.58 22.08 -9.26
CA CYS A 8 -16.39 21.82 -10.09
C CYS A 8 -16.75 21.21 -11.47
N ALA A 9 -17.92 21.50 -12.01
CA ALA A 9 -18.24 21.18 -13.39
C ALA A 9 -18.97 22.35 -14.04
N CYS A 10 -18.52 22.70 -15.25
CA CYS A 10 -19.01 23.75 -16.14
C CYS A 10 -18.46 25.15 -15.86
N LEU A 11 -17.37 25.50 -16.56
CA LEU A 11 -17.29 26.69 -17.43
C LEU A 11 -15.94 26.68 -18.18
N ALA A 12 -15.84 25.77 -19.14
CA ALA A 12 -15.14 26.06 -20.39
C ALA A 12 -16.20 26.61 -21.35
N ALA A 13 -16.25 27.93 -21.52
CA ALA A 13 -16.81 28.67 -22.66
C ALA A 13 -17.10 30.11 -22.22
N ALA A 14 -16.30 31.04 -22.74
CA ALA A 14 -16.59 32.46 -23.03
C ALA A 14 -15.34 33.32 -22.79
N THR A 15 -14.44 33.32 -23.77
CA THR A 15 -13.51 34.43 -24.02
C THR A 15 -14.30 35.65 -24.49
N PRO A 16 -14.16 36.83 -23.87
CA PRO A 16 -14.36 38.08 -24.57
C PRO A 16 -13.05 38.46 -25.27
N GLU A 17 -13.15 38.63 -26.59
CA GLU A 17 -12.09 39.12 -27.46
C GLU A 17 -11.82 40.59 -27.11
N VAL A 18 -10.66 40.87 -26.49
CA VAL A 18 -10.16 42.23 -26.28
C VAL A 18 -9.00 42.42 -27.24
N ALA A 19 -9.19 43.28 -28.24
CA ALA A 19 -8.15 43.64 -29.20
C ALA A 19 -6.91 44.20 -28.47
N PRO A 20 -5.69 43.73 -28.76
CA PRO A 20 -4.48 44.26 -28.15
C PRO A 20 -4.14 45.65 -28.71
N PRO A 21 -3.54 46.55 -27.91
CA PRO A 21 -3.03 47.83 -28.42
C PRO A 21 -1.84 47.59 -29.38
N PRO A 22 -1.59 48.53 -30.33
CA PRO A 22 -0.55 48.35 -31.33
C PRO A 22 0.85 48.29 -30.71
N VAL A 23 1.62 47.30 -31.16
CA VAL A 23 3.00 47.03 -30.76
C VAL A 23 3.94 48.05 -31.44
N PRO A 24 4.80 48.77 -30.70
CA PRO A 24 5.87 49.57 -31.31
C PRO A 24 6.95 48.66 -31.92
N PRO A 25 7.64 49.09 -33.00
CA PRO A 25 8.54 48.22 -33.76
C PRO A 25 9.71 47.74 -32.91
N ALA A 26 10.10 46.48 -33.17
CA ALA A 26 11.06 45.69 -32.44
C ALA A 26 12.42 46.40 -32.26
N THR A 27 12.74 46.75 -31.01
CA THR A 27 14.13 46.86 -30.56
C THR A 27 14.53 45.50 -30.00
N THR A 28 15.51 44.87 -30.65
CA THR A 28 16.21 43.67 -30.20
C THR A 28 16.89 43.95 -28.86
N VAL A 29 16.18 43.70 -27.77
CA VAL A 29 16.77 43.48 -26.45
C VAL A 29 17.01 41.97 -26.35
N PRO A 30 18.21 41.49 -25.96
CA PRO A 30 18.43 40.07 -25.75
C PRO A 30 17.38 39.57 -24.75
N ALA A 31 16.75 38.43 -25.03
CA ALA A 31 15.82 37.79 -24.11
C ALA A 31 16.45 37.78 -22.72
N ALA A 32 15.90 38.60 -21.82
CA ALA A 32 16.28 38.56 -20.42
C ALA A 32 16.11 37.10 -19.97
N VAL A 33 17.22 36.50 -19.55
CA VAL A 33 17.22 35.19 -18.90
C VAL A 33 16.19 35.29 -17.79
N ALA A 34 15.05 34.64 -17.95
CA ALA A 34 14.05 34.61 -16.90
C ALA A 34 14.76 34.04 -15.65
N ASP A 35 14.81 34.82 -14.57
CA ASP A 35 15.52 34.42 -13.35
C ASP A 35 15.12 32.99 -12.99
N ALA A 36 16.12 32.11 -12.86
CA ALA A 36 15.89 30.71 -12.51
C ALA A 36 15.13 30.66 -11.18
N ARG A 37 13.85 30.28 -11.23
CA ARG A 37 12.99 30.22 -10.04
C ARG A 37 13.38 28.99 -9.24
N VAL A 38 14.01 29.21 -8.10
CA VAL A 38 14.33 28.15 -7.15
C VAL A 38 13.17 27.96 -6.19
N PHE A 39 12.59 26.77 -6.19
CA PHE A 39 11.60 26.33 -5.22
C PHE A 39 12.28 25.55 -4.11
N PHE A 40 11.75 25.66 -2.89
CA PHE A 40 12.13 24.78 -1.80
C PHE A 40 10.91 24.35 -0.99
N ASN A 41 11.00 23.17 -0.40
CA ASN A 41 10.01 22.65 0.54
C ASN A 41 10.72 21.85 1.62
N GLU A 42 10.22 21.90 2.85
CA GLU A 42 10.89 21.32 4.01
C GLU A 42 10.03 20.31 4.76
N THR A 43 10.68 19.27 5.25
CA THR A 43 10.16 18.34 6.26
C THR A 43 10.92 18.54 7.57
N ARG A 44 10.67 17.75 8.62
CA ARG A 44 11.55 17.78 9.80
C ARG A 44 12.93 17.18 9.48
N PHE A 45 13.05 16.41 8.40
CA PHE A 45 14.27 15.68 8.04
C PHE A 45 15.15 16.36 7.00
N ALA A 46 14.54 17.06 6.04
CA ALA A 46 15.24 17.58 4.88
C ALA A 46 14.66 18.91 4.39
N VAL A 47 15.49 19.65 3.68
CA VAL A 47 15.10 20.77 2.82
C VAL A 47 15.35 20.32 1.39
N VAL A 48 14.28 20.23 0.59
CA VAL A 48 14.34 19.86 -0.83
C VAL A 48 14.30 21.13 -1.66
N VAL A 49 15.22 21.25 -2.61
CA VAL A 49 15.43 22.44 -3.44
C VAL A 49 15.51 22.03 -4.91
N GLY A 50 14.87 22.78 -5.80
CA GLY A 50 14.90 22.51 -7.24
C GLY A 50 14.23 23.61 -8.07
N GLU A 51 14.31 23.51 -9.39
CA GLU A 51 13.75 24.49 -10.33
C GLU A 51 12.25 24.29 -10.62
N ARG A 52 11.70 23.14 -10.21
CA ARG A 52 10.34 22.71 -10.52
C ARG A 52 9.54 22.38 -9.26
N LEU A 53 8.43 23.09 -9.04
CA LEU A 53 7.61 22.96 -7.84
C LEU A 53 6.96 21.56 -7.71
N ASP A 54 6.54 20.96 -8.82
CA ASP A 54 5.94 19.62 -8.87
C ASP A 54 6.95 18.54 -8.44
N GLU A 55 8.19 18.62 -8.95
CA GLU A 55 9.27 17.72 -8.58
C GLU A 55 9.70 17.90 -7.11
N VAL A 56 9.84 19.15 -6.65
CA VAL A 56 10.15 19.46 -5.25
C VAL A 56 9.08 18.87 -4.33
N SER A 57 7.80 19.11 -4.62
CA SER A 57 6.68 18.60 -3.83
C SER A 57 6.61 17.07 -3.84
N PHE A 58 6.86 16.46 -5.00
CA PHE A 58 6.91 15.01 -5.17
C PHE A 58 8.00 14.37 -4.29
N VAL A 59 9.22 14.91 -4.31
CA VAL A 59 10.33 14.39 -3.50
C VAL A 59 10.09 14.65 -2.01
N THR A 60 9.61 15.84 -1.64
CA THR A 60 9.26 16.14 -0.24
C THR A 60 8.25 15.15 0.33
N ALA A 61 7.27 14.69 -0.47
CA ALA A 61 6.31 13.68 -0.03
C ALA A 61 6.97 12.35 0.38
N HIS A 62 8.06 11.94 -0.27
CA HIS A 62 8.82 10.72 0.08
C HIS A 62 9.56 10.88 1.40
N PHE A 63 10.19 12.04 1.62
CA PHE A 63 10.82 12.37 2.91
C PHE A 63 9.81 12.41 4.05
N ALA A 64 8.62 13.00 3.82
CA ALA A 64 7.55 13.04 4.80
C ALA A 64 6.95 11.65 5.09
N ALA A 65 6.86 10.78 4.08
CA ALA A 65 6.39 9.41 4.25
C ALA A 65 7.36 8.60 5.12
N LEU A 66 8.66 8.68 4.84
CA LEU A 66 9.70 8.05 5.66
C LEU A 66 9.69 8.59 7.09
N GLU A 67 9.56 9.91 7.26
CA GLU A 67 9.46 10.55 8.58
C GLU A 67 8.32 9.98 9.41
N ARG A 68 7.11 10.00 8.86
CA ARG A 68 5.93 9.43 9.54
C ARG A 68 6.09 7.95 9.83
N HIS A 69 6.69 7.20 8.90
CA HIS A 69 6.96 5.79 9.12
C HIS A 69 7.84 5.57 10.33
N LEU A 70 8.95 6.32 10.43
CA LEU A 70 9.90 6.16 11.52
C LEU A 70 9.31 6.57 12.87
N GLU A 71 8.50 7.63 12.89
CA GLU A 71 7.77 8.08 14.07
C GLU A 71 6.72 7.06 14.52
N PHE A 72 5.81 6.62 13.64
CA PHE A 72 4.70 5.75 14.02
C PHE A 72 5.09 4.28 14.20
N ALA A 73 5.99 3.75 13.35
CA ALA A 73 6.35 2.33 13.39
C ALA A 73 7.44 2.03 14.44
N TYR A 74 8.29 3.01 14.77
CA TYR A 74 9.45 2.78 15.65
C TYR A 74 9.53 3.76 16.82
N GLY A 75 8.64 4.76 16.92
CA GLY A 75 8.69 5.75 18.00
C GLY A 75 9.95 6.60 17.98
N LEU A 76 10.61 6.74 16.82
CA LEU A 76 11.86 7.48 16.72
C LEU A 76 11.58 8.98 16.69
N ALA A 77 12.19 9.71 17.62
CA ALA A 77 12.14 11.16 17.64
C ALA A 77 12.83 11.76 16.39
N PRO A 78 12.41 12.96 15.95
CA PRO A 78 13.09 13.65 14.87
C PRO A 78 14.57 13.91 15.18
N LEU A 79 15.43 13.72 14.17
CA LEU A 79 16.86 14.00 14.31
C LEU A 79 17.12 15.50 14.51
N PRO A 80 18.02 15.90 15.42
CA PRO A 80 18.38 17.30 15.62
C PRO A 80 18.96 17.94 14.34
N PRO A 81 18.85 19.27 14.18
CA PRO A 81 19.51 20.00 13.09
C PRO A 81 21.02 19.73 13.03
N PRO A 82 21.66 19.87 11.86
CA PRO A 82 21.09 20.36 10.59
C PRO A 82 20.25 19.32 9.83
N LYS A 83 19.24 19.79 9.08
CA LYS A 83 18.45 18.98 8.13
C LYS A 83 19.32 18.56 6.94
N ALA A 84 19.01 17.43 6.30
CA ALA A 84 19.63 17.10 5.01
C ALA A 84 19.22 18.15 3.97
N ARG A 85 20.15 18.54 3.09
CA ARG A 85 19.85 19.37 1.92
C ARG A 85 19.76 18.46 0.71
N VAL A 86 18.65 18.53 -0.02
CA VAL A 86 18.39 17.71 -1.21
C VAL A 86 18.25 18.64 -2.39
N GLU A 87 19.09 18.47 -3.39
CA GLU A 87 19.11 19.29 -4.60
C GLU A 87 18.67 18.43 -5.78
N LEU A 88 17.60 18.87 -6.44
CA LEU A 88 17.10 18.25 -7.67
C LEU A 88 17.93 18.80 -8.83
N VAL A 89 18.99 18.08 -9.18
CA VAL A 89 20.00 18.52 -10.14
C VAL A 89 20.51 17.34 -10.96
N ASP A 90 20.81 17.60 -12.23
CA ASP A 90 21.48 16.64 -13.11
C ASP A 90 22.97 16.97 -13.17
N LEU A 91 23.77 16.28 -12.36
CA LEU A 91 25.22 16.48 -12.30
C LEU A 91 25.95 15.41 -13.14
N PRO A 92 26.72 15.80 -14.17
CA PRO A 92 27.53 14.86 -14.95
C PRO A 92 28.53 14.10 -14.06
N GLY A 93 28.63 12.78 -14.24
CA GLY A 93 29.57 11.93 -13.50
C GLY A 93 29.13 11.51 -12.10
N PHE A 94 27.97 11.98 -11.62
CA PHE A 94 27.37 11.54 -10.36
C PHE A 94 26.34 10.43 -10.56
N ALA A 95 26.06 9.65 -9.52
CA ALA A 95 24.95 8.69 -9.53
C ALA A 95 23.59 9.40 -9.56
N ASP A 96 22.52 8.67 -9.87
CA ASP A 96 21.14 9.21 -9.81
C ASP A 96 20.78 9.69 -8.40
N VAL A 97 21.31 9.01 -7.37
CA VAL A 97 21.26 9.41 -5.96
C VAL A 97 22.69 9.47 -5.44
N ASP A 98 23.22 10.68 -5.28
CA ASP A 98 24.53 10.92 -4.69
C ASP A 98 24.38 11.55 -3.30
N VAL A 99 25.01 10.96 -2.28
CA VAL A 99 24.91 11.41 -0.88
C VAL A 99 26.30 11.71 -0.34
N ARG A 100 26.51 12.97 0.04
CA ARG A 100 27.77 13.48 0.58
C ARG A 100 27.58 14.10 1.94
N VAL A 101 28.66 14.15 2.72
CA VAL A 101 28.71 14.93 3.97
C VAL A 101 29.68 16.09 3.74
N LEU A 102 29.17 17.31 3.83
CA LEU A 102 29.94 18.54 3.66
C LEU A 102 29.70 19.43 4.87
N ALA A 103 30.78 19.88 5.52
CA ALA A 103 30.72 20.78 6.69
C ALA A 103 29.74 20.32 7.80
N GLY A 104 29.66 19.01 8.06
CA GLY A 104 28.75 18.47 9.08
C GLY A 104 27.26 18.44 8.66
N GLN A 105 26.96 18.64 7.37
CA GLN A 105 25.62 18.51 6.81
C GLN A 105 25.59 17.43 5.73
N VAL A 106 24.47 16.69 5.67
CA VAL A 106 24.21 15.75 4.58
C VAL A 106 23.66 16.50 3.37
N LEU A 107 24.35 16.40 2.25
CA LEU A 107 23.92 16.89 0.94
C LEU A 107 23.54 15.70 0.06
N VAL A 108 22.39 15.79 -0.60
CA VAL A 108 21.91 14.81 -1.56
C VAL A 108 21.75 15.49 -2.90
N SER A 109 22.42 15.00 -3.94
CA SER A 109 22.16 15.38 -5.33
C SER A 109 21.30 14.29 -5.95
N LEU A 110 20.09 14.67 -6.40
CA LEU A 110 19.07 13.74 -6.91
C LEU A 110 18.71 14.08 -8.35
N ARG A 111 18.96 13.12 -9.25
CA ARG A 111 18.46 13.11 -10.62
C ARG A 111 17.22 12.23 -10.69
N LEU A 112 16.04 12.83 -10.82
CA LEU A 112 14.77 12.08 -10.81
C LEU A 112 14.57 11.18 -12.04
N GLY A 113 15.12 11.58 -13.19
CA GLY A 113 15.01 10.80 -14.43
C GLY A 113 13.56 10.60 -14.89
N ALA A 114 13.30 9.46 -15.52
CA ALA A 114 11.99 9.12 -16.07
C ALA A 114 10.93 8.82 -14.98
N ALA A 115 9.65 9.06 -15.30
CA ALA A 115 8.53 8.96 -14.35
C ALA A 115 8.39 7.57 -13.71
N GLU A 116 8.82 6.52 -14.41
CA GLU A 116 8.79 5.13 -13.93
C GLU A 116 9.81 4.89 -12.80
N ARG A 117 10.99 5.52 -12.88
CA ARG A 117 12.10 5.36 -11.92
C ARG A 117 12.10 6.42 -10.82
N ALA A 118 11.55 7.60 -11.09
CA ALA A 118 11.51 8.73 -10.16
C ALA A 118 11.04 8.38 -8.73
N PRO A 119 10.00 7.53 -8.51
CA PRO A 119 9.57 7.16 -7.17
C PRO A 119 10.64 6.40 -6.40
N ALA A 120 11.28 5.42 -7.05
CA ALA A 120 12.30 4.58 -6.42
C ALA A 120 13.52 5.42 -6.04
N LEU A 121 13.93 6.34 -6.92
CA LEU A 121 15.04 7.26 -6.67
C LEU A 121 14.71 8.26 -5.54
N ALA A 122 13.49 8.79 -5.48
CA ALA A 122 13.07 9.68 -4.41
C ALA A 122 13.01 8.96 -3.04
N ALA A 123 12.52 7.71 -3.01
CA ALA A 123 12.52 6.88 -1.81
C ALA A 123 13.94 6.53 -1.35
N GLU A 124 14.82 6.14 -2.28
CA GLU A 124 16.24 5.88 -1.98
C GLU A 124 16.92 7.12 -1.41
N ALA A 125 16.73 8.29 -2.03
CA ALA A 125 17.27 9.56 -1.56
C ALA A 125 16.83 9.88 -0.13
N ALA A 126 15.53 9.71 0.19
CA ALA A 126 15.00 9.92 1.53
C ALA A 126 15.69 9.04 2.58
N VAL A 127 15.82 7.75 2.27
CA VAL A 127 16.40 6.76 3.17
C VAL A 127 17.90 6.96 3.36
N ARG A 128 18.65 7.13 2.26
CA ARG A 128 20.11 7.31 2.34
C ARG A 128 20.46 8.63 3.03
N ALA A 129 19.67 9.69 2.83
CA ALA A 129 19.82 10.94 3.58
C ALA A 129 19.64 10.72 5.09
N TRP A 130 18.57 10.03 5.49
CA TRP A 130 18.27 9.78 6.89
C TRP A 130 19.33 8.89 7.55
N LEU A 131 19.70 7.77 6.92
CA LEU A 131 20.75 6.87 7.42
C LEU A 131 22.09 7.60 7.59
N ARG A 132 22.45 8.45 6.60
CA ARG A 132 23.69 9.24 6.68
C ARG A 132 23.66 10.25 7.82
N ARG A 133 22.52 10.90 8.06
CA ARG A 133 22.35 11.83 9.19
C ARG A 133 22.50 11.10 10.52
N CYS A 134 21.89 9.92 10.67
CA CYS A 134 22.03 9.12 11.88
C CYS A 134 23.49 8.75 12.16
N ALA A 135 24.22 8.27 11.15
CA ALA A 135 25.63 7.92 11.28
C ALA A 135 26.50 9.13 11.67
N LEU A 136 26.24 10.30 11.05
CA LEU A 136 26.95 11.54 11.35
C LEU A 136 26.73 11.99 12.80
N LEU A 137 25.48 11.94 13.28
CA LEU A 137 25.12 12.33 14.65
C LEU A 137 25.68 11.38 15.71
N ALA A 138 25.89 10.11 15.36
CA ALA A 138 26.52 9.13 16.24
C ALA A 138 28.05 9.31 16.38
N GLY A 139 28.65 10.28 15.67
CA GLY A 139 30.09 10.53 15.69
C GLY A 139 30.93 9.44 15.01
N GLY A 140 30.28 8.51 14.29
CA GLY A 140 30.96 7.47 13.54
C GLY A 140 31.56 8.00 12.22
N PRO A 141 32.57 7.30 11.66
CA PRO A 141 33.00 7.59 10.30
C PRO A 141 31.82 7.42 9.33
N PRO A 142 31.75 8.19 8.23
CA PRO A 142 30.67 8.09 7.26
C PRO A 142 30.71 6.72 6.56
N ARG A 143 30.02 5.73 7.13
CA ARG A 143 29.85 4.40 6.54
C ARG A 143 28.65 4.39 5.61
N GLU A 144 28.81 3.73 4.47
CA GLU A 144 27.67 3.42 3.61
C GLU A 144 26.68 2.54 4.38
N PRO A 145 25.37 2.76 4.20
CA PRO A 145 24.38 1.84 4.72
C PRO A 145 24.59 0.44 4.14
N GLU A 146 24.25 -0.59 4.91
CA GLU A 146 24.19 -1.95 4.34
C GLU A 146 23.21 -1.90 3.14
N PRO A 147 23.61 -2.38 1.94
CA PRO A 147 22.84 -2.16 0.72
C PRO A 147 21.38 -2.59 0.84
N TRP A 148 21.16 -3.73 1.48
CA TRP A 148 19.83 -4.28 1.72
C TRP A 148 18.95 -3.38 2.59
N LEU A 149 19.51 -2.73 3.61
CA LEU A 149 18.74 -1.92 4.55
C LEU A 149 18.22 -0.66 3.86
N ALA A 150 19.09 0.00 3.09
CA ALA A 150 18.69 1.16 2.29
C ALA A 150 17.60 0.79 1.28
N GLN A 151 17.80 -0.31 0.55
CA GLN A 151 16.84 -0.79 -0.44
C GLN A 151 15.49 -1.17 0.19
N ALA A 152 15.50 -1.87 1.33
CA ALA A 152 14.28 -2.34 1.96
C ALA A 152 13.45 -1.22 2.60
N LEU A 153 14.12 -0.24 3.23
CA LEU A 153 13.46 0.97 3.72
C LEU A 153 12.94 1.84 2.57
N ALA A 154 13.64 1.89 1.44
CA ALA A 154 13.17 2.60 0.25
C ALA A 154 11.91 1.93 -0.32
N ALA A 155 11.91 0.59 -0.43
CA ALA A 155 10.75 -0.19 -0.85
C ALA A 155 9.55 -0.03 0.12
N GLU A 156 9.79 0.01 1.44
CA GLU A 156 8.76 0.33 2.44
C GLU A 156 8.22 1.75 2.24
N THR A 157 9.09 2.74 1.99
CA THR A 157 8.70 4.14 1.73
C THR A 157 7.83 4.26 0.47
N LEU A 158 8.20 3.55 -0.59
CA LEU A 158 7.39 3.43 -1.82
C LEU A 158 6.01 2.86 -1.52
N ALA A 159 5.95 1.76 -0.78
CA ALA A 159 4.71 1.09 -0.43
C ALA A 159 3.76 1.97 0.40
N LEU A 160 4.29 2.87 1.24
CA LEU A 160 3.47 3.82 2.00
C LEU A 160 2.75 4.84 1.13
N LEU A 161 3.41 5.29 0.06
CA LEU A 161 2.83 6.22 -0.92
C LEU A 161 2.02 5.51 -2.00
N ARG A 162 2.22 4.20 -2.16
CA ARG A 162 1.57 3.36 -3.17
C ARG A 162 1.06 2.06 -2.55
N PRO A 163 -0.03 2.11 -1.75
CA PRO A 163 -0.51 0.93 -1.01
C PRO A 163 -0.83 -0.29 -1.89
N ALA A 164 -1.22 -0.07 -3.16
CA ALA A 164 -1.46 -1.14 -4.12
C ALA A 164 -0.22 -2.02 -4.40
N LEU A 165 1.00 -1.47 -4.24
CA LEU A 165 2.23 -2.25 -4.38
C LEU A 165 2.35 -3.33 -3.31
N VAL A 166 1.81 -3.11 -2.11
CA VAL A 166 1.83 -4.11 -1.04
C VAL A 166 1.07 -5.36 -1.51
N ASP A 167 -0.11 -5.20 -2.09
CA ASP A 167 -0.91 -6.33 -2.59
C ASP A 167 -0.24 -7.04 -3.75
N LEU A 168 0.32 -6.28 -4.68
CA LEU A 168 1.07 -6.83 -5.80
C LEU A 168 2.25 -7.67 -5.31
N TRP A 169 3.11 -7.11 -4.47
CA TRP A 169 4.32 -7.74 -3.97
C TRP A 169 4.06 -8.98 -3.12
N TYR A 170 3.02 -8.98 -2.29
CA TYR A 170 2.63 -10.19 -1.56
C TYR A 170 2.10 -11.29 -2.51
N ARG A 171 1.32 -10.92 -3.54
CA ARG A 171 0.80 -11.88 -4.53
C ARG A 171 1.91 -12.47 -5.39
N GLU A 172 2.84 -11.64 -5.86
CA GLU A 172 4.01 -12.09 -6.60
C GLU A 172 4.93 -12.94 -5.72
N GLY A 173 5.10 -12.58 -4.44
CA GLY A 173 5.92 -13.34 -3.50
C GLY A 173 5.41 -14.77 -3.25
N LEU A 174 4.10 -15.02 -3.39
CA LEU A 174 3.51 -16.36 -3.37
C LEU A 174 3.80 -17.19 -4.63
N ARG A 175 4.07 -16.52 -5.76
CA ARG A 175 4.27 -17.17 -7.07
C ARG A 175 5.74 -17.37 -7.40
N GLU A 176 6.58 -16.46 -6.92
CA GLU A 176 8.00 -16.41 -7.25
C GLU A 176 8.88 -16.95 -6.12
N PRO A 177 10.01 -17.58 -6.47
CA PRO A 177 10.95 -18.08 -5.47
C PRO A 177 11.55 -16.93 -4.63
N PRO A 178 11.88 -17.20 -3.36
CA PRO A 178 12.58 -16.23 -2.52
C PRO A 178 13.95 -15.87 -3.10
N ALA A 179 14.37 -14.62 -2.95
CA ALA A 179 15.76 -14.25 -3.17
C ALA A 179 16.66 -14.89 -2.09
N SER A 180 17.91 -15.21 -2.46
CA SER A 180 18.91 -15.68 -1.51
C SER A 180 19.27 -14.58 -0.50
N LEU A 181 19.67 -14.93 0.73
CA LEU A 181 20.17 -13.93 1.68
C LEU A 181 21.43 -13.24 1.18
N THR A 182 22.26 -13.91 0.38
CA THR A 182 23.44 -13.30 -0.23
C THR A 182 23.04 -12.16 -1.16
N ASP A 183 22.03 -12.37 -2.02
CA ASP A 183 21.56 -11.35 -2.95
C ASP A 183 20.80 -10.24 -2.23
N LEU A 184 19.99 -10.58 -1.22
CA LEU A 184 19.35 -9.60 -0.35
C LEU A 184 20.40 -8.71 0.30
N ARG A 185 21.37 -9.29 1.04
CA ARG A 185 22.42 -8.55 1.75
C ARG A 185 23.26 -7.67 0.83
N ALA A 186 23.51 -8.14 -0.39
CA ALA A 186 24.24 -7.37 -1.41
C ALA A 186 23.41 -6.27 -2.09
N GLY A 187 22.12 -6.14 -1.79
CA GLY A 187 21.23 -5.18 -2.43
C GLY A 187 20.92 -5.51 -3.90
N ARG A 188 21.04 -6.79 -4.29
CA ARG A 188 20.76 -7.29 -5.64
C ARG A 188 19.40 -7.94 -5.80
N ALA A 189 18.68 -8.15 -4.69
CA ALA A 189 17.32 -8.65 -4.71
C ALA A 189 16.38 -7.62 -5.35
N SER A 190 15.20 -8.07 -5.79
CA SER A 190 14.16 -7.15 -6.26
C SER A 190 13.62 -6.29 -5.12
N GLU A 191 13.01 -5.14 -5.45
CA GLU A 191 12.34 -4.27 -4.46
C GLU A 191 11.31 -5.04 -3.64
N ARG A 192 10.56 -5.95 -4.29
CA ARG A 192 9.63 -6.87 -3.65
C ARG A 192 10.31 -7.70 -2.56
N GLU A 193 11.39 -8.39 -2.90
CA GLU A 193 12.05 -9.29 -1.95
C GLU A 193 12.72 -8.50 -0.82
N ALA A 194 13.29 -7.32 -1.11
CA ALA A 194 13.81 -6.42 -0.07
C ALA A 194 12.69 -5.97 0.89
N PHE A 195 11.52 -5.61 0.36
CA PHE A 195 10.33 -5.26 1.14
C PHE A 195 9.84 -6.43 2.02
N LEU A 196 9.69 -7.63 1.43
CA LEU A 196 9.27 -8.82 2.17
C LEU A 196 10.27 -9.20 3.25
N PHE A 197 11.58 -9.07 2.97
CA PHE A 197 12.65 -9.31 3.92
C PHE A 197 12.54 -8.39 5.14
N TRP A 198 12.35 -7.09 4.92
CA TRP A 198 12.12 -6.14 6.00
C TRP A 198 10.87 -6.45 6.83
N ARG A 199 9.75 -6.78 6.16
CA ARG A 199 8.50 -7.15 6.83
C ARG A 199 8.63 -8.44 7.64
N THR A 200 9.42 -9.41 7.16
CA THR A 200 9.73 -10.63 7.90
C THR A 200 10.55 -10.35 9.16
N LEU A 201 11.58 -9.50 9.08
CA LEU A 201 12.36 -9.10 10.24
C LEU A 201 11.49 -8.38 11.28
N ARG A 202 10.62 -7.48 10.82
CA ARG A 202 9.67 -6.76 11.67
C ARG A 202 8.64 -7.64 12.36
N ALA A 203 8.02 -8.56 11.61
CA ALA A 203 7.00 -9.45 12.14
C ALA A 203 7.59 -10.40 13.18
N ALA A 204 8.82 -10.88 12.96
CA ALA A 204 9.50 -11.77 13.89
C ALA A 204 9.93 -11.04 15.18
N GLN A 205 10.36 -9.79 15.08
CA GLN A 205 10.93 -9.05 16.23
C GLN A 205 10.57 -7.56 16.21
N PRO A 206 9.32 -7.19 16.56
CA PRO A 206 8.84 -5.81 16.46
C PRO A 206 9.69 -4.81 17.29
N ARG A 207 10.10 -5.20 18.50
CA ARG A 207 10.96 -4.39 19.39
C ARG A 207 12.41 -4.33 18.93
N GLU A 208 12.91 -5.37 18.27
CA GLU A 208 14.30 -5.39 17.79
C GLU A 208 14.49 -4.64 16.48
N THR A 209 13.42 -4.25 15.77
CA THR A 209 13.56 -3.52 14.51
C THR A 209 14.11 -2.11 14.72
N ALA A 210 13.68 -1.40 15.77
CA ALA A 210 14.36 -0.16 16.18
C ALA A 210 15.82 -0.43 16.58
N GLY A 211 16.08 -1.59 17.22
CA GLY A 211 17.42 -2.07 17.52
C GLY A 211 18.27 -2.36 16.27
N LEU A 212 17.68 -2.81 15.15
CA LEU A 212 18.37 -3.00 13.87
C LEU A 212 18.90 -1.67 13.35
N LEU A 213 18.06 -0.63 13.37
CA LEU A 213 18.45 0.72 12.98
C LEU A 213 19.52 1.27 13.92
N ALA A 214 19.38 1.08 15.24
CA ALA A 214 20.38 1.50 16.21
C ALA A 214 21.73 0.78 16.02
N ARG A 215 21.72 -0.53 15.77
CA ARG A 215 22.94 -1.31 15.46
C ARG A 215 23.61 -0.82 14.19
N HIS A 216 22.84 -0.52 13.16
CA HIS A 216 23.37 0.08 11.94
C HIS A 216 24.13 1.37 12.24
N VAL A 217 23.50 2.28 12.99
CA VAL A 217 24.07 3.58 13.37
C VAL A 217 25.32 3.40 14.24
N ALA A 218 25.33 2.39 15.12
CA ALA A 218 26.51 2.01 15.90
C ALA A 218 27.60 1.29 15.08
N GLY A 219 27.38 1.05 13.79
CA GLY A 219 28.34 0.39 12.90
C GLY A 219 28.43 -1.13 13.08
N GLY A 220 27.44 -1.76 13.71
CA GLY A 220 27.31 -3.20 13.84
C GLY A 220 26.54 -3.83 12.67
N ALA A 221 26.74 -5.13 12.47
CA ALA A 221 25.99 -5.91 11.48
C ALA A 221 24.50 -5.96 11.87
N THR A 222 23.62 -5.72 10.90
CA THR A 222 22.19 -5.57 11.23
C THR A 222 21.43 -6.90 11.19
N ALA A 223 21.70 -7.81 10.24
CA ALA A 223 20.93 -9.06 10.09
C ALA A 223 21.73 -10.35 10.41
N ALA A 224 21.33 -11.07 11.47
CA ALA A 224 21.86 -12.39 11.83
C ALA A 224 21.02 -13.58 11.31
N LEU A 225 20.06 -13.34 10.42
CA LEU A 225 19.14 -14.37 9.93
C LEU A 225 19.87 -15.42 9.08
N GLN A 226 19.51 -16.70 9.28
CA GLN A 226 19.97 -17.82 8.46
C GLN A 226 19.06 -18.03 7.25
N GLU A 227 19.57 -18.66 6.19
CA GLU A 227 18.84 -18.84 4.92
C GLU A 227 17.53 -19.62 5.12
N ALA A 228 17.59 -20.71 5.89
CA ALA A 228 16.40 -21.52 6.22
C ALA A 228 15.36 -20.71 7.00
N ASP A 229 15.79 -19.90 7.97
CA ASP A 229 14.89 -19.06 8.76
C ASP A 229 14.23 -17.98 7.92
N TRP A 230 14.98 -17.39 6.97
CA TRP A 230 14.46 -16.44 6.01
C TRP A 230 13.33 -17.06 5.18
N GLN A 231 13.59 -18.19 4.53
CA GLN A 231 12.62 -18.84 3.66
C GLN A 231 11.37 -19.29 4.43
N ALA A 232 11.55 -19.83 5.64
CA ALA A 232 10.45 -20.23 6.50
C ALA A 232 9.58 -19.03 6.93
N LYS A 233 10.20 -17.98 7.47
CA LYS A 233 9.46 -16.80 7.95
C LYS A 233 8.85 -15.97 6.81
N ARG A 234 9.49 -15.92 5.63
CA ARG A 234 8.89 -15.33 4.42
C ARG A 234 7.61 -16.08 4.04
N SER A 235 7.67 -17.41 3.99
CA SER A 235 6.51 -18.24 3.66
C SER A 235 5.38 -18.05 4.67
N GLN A 236 5.71 -18.02 5.97
CA GLN A 236 4.74 -17.72 7.02
C GLN A 236 4.11 -16.33 6.86
N LEU A 237 4.91 -15.30 6.58
CA LEU A 237 4.43 -13.94 6.35
C LEU A 237 3.42 -13.88 5.18
N LEU A 238 3.72 -14.58 4.09
CA LEU A 238 2.87 -14.61 2.90
C LEU A 238 1.55 -15.35 3.15
N VAL A 239 1.58 -16.46 3.89
CA VAL A 239 0.38 -17.25 4.23
C VAL A 239 -0.51 -16.56 5.27
N GLN A 240 0.11 -15.88 6.25
CA GLN A 240 -0.63 -15.19 7.31
C GLN A 240 -1.37 -13.94 6.82
N ARG A 241 -0.97 -13.37 5.67
CA ARG A 241 -1.66 -12.21 5.12
C ARG A 241 -2.99 -12.64 4.53
N LYS A 242 -4.08 -12.30 5.23
CA LYS A 242 -5.43 -12.32 4.66
C LYS A 242 -5.44 -11.48 3.37
N PRO A 243 -5.71 -12.06 2.19
CA PRO A 243 -5.63 -11.34 0.93
C PRO A 243 -6.67 -10.21 0.90
N VAL A 244 -6.30 -9.04 0.37
CA VAL A 244 -7.21 -7.87 0.30
C VAL A 244 -8.46 -8.17 -0.52
N SER A 245 -8.40 -9.14 -1.43
CA SER A 245 -9.55 -9.75 -2.10
C SER A 245 -9.45 -11.28 -2.04
N LEU A 246 -10.56 -11.95 -1.70
CA LEU A 246 -10.75 -13.37 -1.87
C LEU A 246 -10.69 -13.73 -3.35
N GLY A 247 -10.03 -14.85 -3.67
CA GLY A 247 -10.16 -15.46 -5.00
C GLY A 247 -11.59 -15.98 -5.20
N MET A 248 -11.89 -16.45 -6.41
CA MET A 248 -13.25 -16.86 -6.77
C MET A 248 -13.75 -18.01 -5.87
N ARG A 249 -12.96 -19.09 -5.75
CA ARG A 249 -13.28 -20.24 -4.90
C ARG A 249 -13.37 -19.87 -3.43
N GLU A 250 -12.42 -19.07 -2.94
CA GLU A 250 -12.37 -18.63 -1.54
C GLU A 250 -13.56 -17.74 -1.19
N SER A 251 -13.97 -16.86 -2.12
CA SER A 251 -15.13 -15.99 -1.94
C SER A 251 -16.44 -16.76 -1.94
N GLY A 252 -16.53 -17.83 -2.72
CA GLY A 252 -17.65 -18.78 -2.68
C GLY A 252 -17.68 -19.51 -1.34
N ALA A 253 -16.60 -20.21 -0.98
CA ALA A 253 -16.52 -21.01 0.25
C ALA A 253 -16.79 -20.18 1.52
N ALA A 254 -16.24 -18.96 1.59
CA ALA A 254 -16.50 -18.06 2.71
C ALA A 254 -17.99 -17.68 2.83
N LEU A 255 -18.67 -17.45 1.70
CA LEU A 255 -20.11 -17.17 1.68
C LEU A 255 -20.94 -18.40 2.09
N GLU A 256 -20.52 -19.60 1.68
CA GLU A 256 -21.19 -20.85 2.06
C GLU A 256 -21.12 -21.10 3.56
N GLU A 257 -19.95 -20.89 4.16
CA GLU A 257 -19.76 -21.02 5.59
C GLU A 257 -20.59 -19.99 6.38
N LEU A 258 -20.64 -18.75 5.89
CA LEU A 258 -21.47 -17.71 6.48
C LEU A 258 -22.97 -17.99 6.39
N ALA A 259 -23.42 -18.65 5.31
CA ALA A 259 -24.81 -19.02 5.08
C ALA A 259 -25.19 -20.40 5.65
N ARG A 260 -24.26 -21.10 6.31
CA ARG A 260 -24.52 -22.36 7.00
C ARG A 260 -24.96 -22.09 8.44
N PHE A 261 -26.21 -22.44 8.74
CA PHE A 261 -26.79 -22.25 10.07
C PHE A 261 -26.91 -23.58 10.80
N VAL A 262 -26.12 -23.75 11.85
CA VAL A 262 -26.14 -24.92 12.73
C VAL A 262 -26.35 -24.41 14.15
N PHE A 263 -27.43 -24.85 14.79
CA PHE A 263 -27.80 -24.42 16.13
C PHE A 263 -28.31 -25.60 16.95
N ASP A 264 -27.92 -25.69 18.22
CA ASP A 264 -28.55 -26.60 19.17
C ASP A 264 -29.91 -26.03 19.60
N LEU A 265 -30.97 -26.75 19.24
CA LEU A 265 -32.35 -26.39 19.58
C LEU A 265 -32.89 -27.20 20.77
N GLY A 266 -32.01 -27.82 21.56
CA GLY A 266 -32.35 -28.63 22.73
C GLY A 266 -32.55 -30.12 22.43
N SER A 267 -32.38 -30.53 21.18
CA SER A 267 -32.38 -31.94 20.74
C SER A 267 -31.10 -32.32 19.98
N GLY A 268 -30.06 -31.48 20.08
CA GLY A 268 -28.83 -31.56 19.32
C GLY A 268 -28.76 -30.53 18.19
N ASP A 269 -27.63 -30.53 17.49
CA ASP A 269 -27.35 -29.60 16.39
C ASP A 269 -28.30 -29.81 15.20
N ALA A 270 -29.11 -28.80 14.93
CA ALA A 270 -29.99 -28.75 13.76
C ALA A 270 -29.39 -27.85 12.67
N VAL A 271 -29.34 -28.35 11.44
CA VAL A 271 -29.00 -27.53 10.26
C VAL A 271 -30.27 -26.88 9.73
N LEU A 272 -30.29 -25.55 9.72
CA LEU A 272 -31.45 -24.76 9.31
C LEU A 272 -31.13 -24.01 8.01
N ASP A 273 -32.15 -23.84 7.16
CA ASP A 273 -32.08 -22.85 6.09
C ASP A 273 -32.55 -21.47 6.59
N GLY A 274 -32.31 -20.41 5.82
CA GLY A 274 -32.66 -19.05 6.22
C GLY A 274 -34.12 -18.90 6.68
N PRO A 275 -35.13 -19.34 5.90
CA PRO A 275 -36.54 -19.23 6.26
C PRO A 275 -36.92 -20.03 7.51
N ALA A 276 -36.38 -21.24 7.69
CA ALA A 276 -36.59 -22.00 8.92
C ALA A 276 -35.98 -21.29 10.13
N LEU A 277 -34.79 -20.70 9.98
CA LEU A 277 -34.11 -19.98 11.04
C LEU A 277 -34.90 -18.77 11.57
N VAL A 278 -35.68 -18.09 10.72
CA VAL A 278 -36.52 -16.95 11.13
C VAL A 278 -37.48 -17.31 12.27
N ARG A 279 -37.97 -18.56 12.31
CA ARG A 279 -38.87 -19.04 13.38
C ARG A 279 -38.20 -19.07 14.76
N HIS A 280 -36.89 -19.18 14.78
CA HIS A 280 -36.06 -19.27 15.99
C HIS A 280 -35.36 -17.95 16.34
N ARG A 281 -35.64 -16.86 15.62
CA ARG A 281 -34.96 -15.57 15.79
C ARG A 281 -35.07 -14.94 17.19
N ALA A 282 -36.10 -15.32 17.95
CA ALA A 282 -36.29 -14.85 19.32
C ALA A 282 -35.36 -15.53 20.34
N MET A 283 -34.68 -16.63 19.96
CA MET A 283 -33.72 -17.29 20.83
C MET A 283 -32.44 -16.43 20.94
N PRO A 284 -31.93 -16.13 22.16
CA PRO A 284 -30.76 -15.27 22.33
C PRO A 284 -29.53 -15.74 21.55
N ALA A 285 -29.25 -17.04 21.57
CA ALA A 285 -28.10 -17.63 20.86
C ALA A 285 -28.19 -17.43 19.34
N VAL A 286 -29.40 -17.53 18.76
CA VAL A 286 -29.63 -17.27 17.34
C VAL A 286 -29.41 -15.79 17.04
N ALA A 287 -30.04 -14.89 17.79
CA ALA A 287 -29.89 -13.45 17.57
C ALA A 287 -28.43 -12.97 17.69
N GLU A 288 -27.68 -13.46 18.68
CA GLU A 288 -26.26 -13.14 18.85
C GLU A 288 -25.41 -13.65 17.68
N ALA A 289 -25.57 -14.92 17.30
CA ALA A 289 -24.84 -15.49 16.16
C ALA A 289 -25.13 -14.74 14.85
N MET A 290 -26.38 -14.29 14.65
CA MET A 290 -26.75 -13.53 13.45
C MET A 290 -26.13 -12.12 13.44
N ARG A 291 -26.05 -11.45 14.60
CA ARG A 291 -25.33 -10.17 14.74
C ARG A 291 -23.83 -10.34 14.48
N GLU A 292 -23.21 -11.41 14.96
CA GLU A 292 -21.79 -11.70 14.70
C GLU A 292 -21.54 -11.98 13.21
N ARG A 293 -22.42 -12.76 12.56
CA ARG A 293 -22.36 -13.01 11.11
C ARG A 293 -22.49 -11.71 10.32
N LEU A 294 -23.42 -10.83 10.69
CA LEU A 294 -23.55 -9.52 10.05
C LEU A 294 -22.28 -8.67 10.21
N ALA A 295 -21.70 -8.63 11.41
CA ALA A 295 -20.43 -7.93 11.64
C ALA A 295 -19.30 -8.50 10.78
N THR A 296 -19.27 -9.84 10.62
CA THR A 296 -18.30 -10.51 9.76
C THR A 296 -18.51 -10.18 8.28
N VAL A 297 -19.75 -10.23 7.78
CA VAL A 297 -20.08 -9.83 6.40
C VAL A 297 -19.65 -8.38 6.15
N ARG A 298 -19.98 -7.43 7.03
CA ARG A 298 -19.60 -6.02 6.88
C ARG A 298 -18.09 -5.81 6.81
N ARG A 299 -17.32 -6.56 7.60
CA ARG A 299 -15.86 -6.51 7.60
C ARG A 299 -15.26 -7.09 6.31
N GLU A 300 -15.89 -8.12 5.75
CA GLU A 300 -15.33 -8.89 4.64
C GLU A 300 -15.91 -8.50 3.26
N ILE A 301 -16.97 -7.68 3.21
CA ILE A 301 -17.72 -7.39 1.97
C ILE A 301 -16.87 -6.73 0.87
N LEU A 302 -15.85 -5.95 1.23
CA LEU A 302 -14.93 -5.35 0.25
C LEU A 302 -13.90 -6.34 -0.29
N ARG A 303 -13.75 -7.49 0.36
CA ARG A 303 -12.81 -8.55 -0.02
C ARG A 303 -13.47 -9.57 -0.94
N GLN A 304 -14.77 -9.51 -1.19
CA GLN A 304 -15.46 -10.48 -2.05
C GLN A 304 -14.94 -10.46 -3.49
N ASN A 305 -14.96 -11.62 -4.14
CA ASN A 305 -14.69 -11.71 -5.56
C ASN A 305 -15.88 -11.11 -6.36
N PRO A 306 -15.63 -10.39 -7.47
CA PRO A 306 -16.69 -9.82 -8.30
C PRO A 306 -17.77 -10.83 -8.74
N VAL A 307 -17.40 -12.09 -9.02
CA VAL A 307 -18.34 -13.15 -9.42
C VAL A 307 -19.41 -13.40 -8.36
N HIS A 308 -19.05 -13.33 -7.07
CA HIS A 308 -19.96 -13.57 -5.96
C HIS A 308 -20.55 -12.29 -5.37
N ALA A 309 -20.26 -11.12 -5.96
CA ALA A 309 -20.50 -9.83 -5.32
C ALA A 309 -21.98 -9.53 -5.04
N ASN A 310 -22.88 -9.98 -5.92
CA ASN A 310 -24.32 -9.83 -5.70
C ASN A 310 -24.80 -10.75 -4.58
N ALA A 311 -24.41 -12.03 -4.60
CA ALA A 311 -24.81 -13.01 -3.59
C ALA A 311 -24.39 -12.56 -2.17
N TRP A 312 -23.19 -12.01 -2.01
CA TRP A 312 -22.73 -11.43 -0.74
C TRP A 312 -23.59 -10.24 -0.28
N ARG A 313 -23.92 -9.32 -1.19
CA ARG A 313 -24.74 -8.14 -0.85
C ARG A 313 -26.17 -8.53 -0.48
N THR A 314 -26.79 -9.44 -1.23
CA THR A 314 -28.14 -9.92 -0.94
C THR A 314 -28.18 -10.69 0.37
N PHE A 315 -27.15 -11.49 0.68
CA PHE A 315 -27.02 -12.14 1.99
C PHE A 315 -26.86 -11.14 3.13
N GLY A 316 -26.00 -10.13 2.97
CA GLY A 316 -25.85 -9.03 3.93
C GLY A 316 -27.16 -8.29 4.18
N ALA A 317 -27.89 -7.94 3.12
CA ALA A 317 -29.20 -7.29 3.22
C ALA A 317 -30.25 -8.16 3.93
N TRP A 318 -30.19 -9.49 3.78
CA TRP A 318 -31.03 -10.42 4.53
C TRP A 318 -30.66 -10.42 6.02
N LEU A 319 -29.37 -10.48 6.36
CA LEU A 319 -28.88 -10.43 7.75
C LEU A 319 -29.27 -9.12 8.45
N GLU A 320 -29.19 -7.98 7.76
CA GLU A 320 -29.56 -6.67 8.31
C GLU A 320 -31.03 -6.59 8.72
N ARG A 321 -31.91 -7.33 8.02
CA ARG A 321 -33.34 -7.37 8.32
C ARG A 321 -33.74 -8.55 9.19
N PHE A 322 -32.84 -9.45 9.56
CA PHE A 322 -33.18 -10.72 10.22
C PHE A 322 -34.01 -10.55 11.51
N GLU A 323 -33.63 -9.60 12.36
CA GLU A 323 -34.30 -9.39 13.66
C GLU A 323 -35.67 -8.70 13.52
N GLN A 324 -35.83 -7.78 12.56
CA GLN A 324 -36.96 -6.85 12.49
C GLN A 324 -37.88 -7.05 11.28
N GLY A 325 -37.40 -7.72 10.24
CA GLY A 325 -38.12 -7.93 8.99
C GLY A 325 -39.32 -8.87 9.14
N SER A 326 -40.28 -8.72 8.24
CA SER A 326 -41.40 -9.68 8.16
C SER A 326 -40.91 -11.04 7.65
N PRO A 327 -41.53 -12.17 8.07
CA PRO A 327 -41.16 -13.48 7.55
C PRO A 327 -41.25 -13.59 6.02
N GLU A 328 -42.24 -12.94 5.41
CA GLU A 328 -42.46 -12.92 3.96
C GLU A 328 -41.32 -12.19 3.23
N GLU A 329 -40.93 -11.02 3.72
CA GLU A 329 -39.81 -10.23 3.21
C GLU A 329 -38.47 -10.96 3.35
N LEU A 330 -38.24 -11.61 4.50
CA LEU A 330 -37.04 -12.42 4.72
C LEU A 330 -37.02 -13.65 3.81
N ALA A 331 -38.17 -14.28 3.54
CA ALA A 331 -38.27 -15.39 2.60
C ALA A 331 -37.97 -14.94 1.16
N GLU A 332 -38.46 -13.78 0.73
CA GLU A 332 -38.18 -13.21 -0.59
C GLU A 332 -36.69 -12.92 -0.77
N LYS A 333 -36.08 -12.20 0.18
CA LYS A 333 -34.63 -11.89 0.16
C LYS A 333 -33.76 -13.14 0.22
N TRP A 334 -34.18 -14.15 0.97
CA TRP A 334 -33.48 -15.43 0.98
C TRP A 334 -33.57 -16.15 -0.37
N ALA A 335 -34.73 -16.12 -1.03
CA ALA A 335 -34.90 -16.69 -2.35
C ALA A 335 -34.03 -15.95 -3.39
N GLU A 336 -33.94 -14.63 -3.31
CA GLU A 336 -33.04 -13.81 -4.11
C GLU A 336 -31.57 -14.20 -3.89
N PHE A 337 -31.14 -14.30 -2.63
CA PHE A 337 -29.80 -14.76 -2.28
C PHE A 337 -29.47 -16.13 -2.89
N ARG A 338 -30.40 -17.10 -2.82
CA ARG A 338 -30.20 -18.43 -3.42
C ARG A 338 -30.04 -18.37 -4.94
N ARG A 339 -30.83 -17.53 -5.62
CA ARG A 339 -30.71 -17.34 -7.09
C ARG A 339 -29.36 -16.74 -7.46
N GLU A 340 -28.97 -15.65 -6.81
CA GLU A 340 -27.68 -14.98 -7.05
C GLU A 340 -26.50 -15.89 -6.73
N ARG A 341 -26.59 -16.70 -5.67
CA ARG A 341 -25.58 -17.71 -5.35
C ARG A 341 -25.45 -18.75 -6.45
N ALA A 342 -26.56 -19.30 -6.93
CA ALA A 342 -26.55 -20.30 -8.00
C ALA A 342 -26.00 -19.72 -9.31
N ALA A 343 -26.39 -18.49 -9.67
CA ALA A 343 -25.86 -17.78 -10.83
C ALA A 343 -24.34 -17.54 -10.72
N ALA A 344 -23.87 -17.14 -9.53
CA ALA A 344 -22.44 -16.95 -9.29
C ALA A 344 -21.65 -18.27 -9.37
N GLN A 345 -22.21 -19.39 -8.89
CA GLN A 345 -21.59 -20.72 -9.03
C GLN A 345 -21.51 -21.16 -10.50
N ALA A 346 -22.55 -20.90 -11.29
CA ALA A 346 -22.54 -21.19 -12.73
C ALA A 346 -21.48 -20.35 -13.46
N LEU A 347 -21.45 -19.03 -13.21
CA LEU A 347 -20.44 -18.14 -13.79
C LEU A 347 -19.01 -18.53 -13.36
N ALA A 348 -18.82 -18.92 -12.10
CA ALA A 348 -17.52 -19.39 -11.63
C ALA A 348 -17.06 -20.64 -12.41
N ALA A 349 -17.96 -21.59 -12.63
CA ALA A 349 -17.66 -22.79 -13.41
C ALA A 349 -17.31 -22.46 -14.88
N GLU A 350 -18.03 -21.51 -15.50
CA GLU A 350 -17.72 -21.03 -16.87
C GLU A 350 -16.33 -20.38 -16.94
N VAL A 351 -15.99 -19.54 -15.96
CA VAL A 351 -14.67 -18.88 -15.88
C VAL A 351 -13.56 -19.92 -15.69
N GLU A 352 -13.74 -20.90 -14.79
CA GLU A 352 -12.75 -21.97 -14.60
C GLU A 352 -12.55 -22.81 -15.86
N ALA A 353 -13.64 -23.14 -16.56
CA ALA A 353 -13.57 -23.86 -17.82
C ALA A 353 -12.83 -23.06 -18.90
N ALA A 354 -13.07 -21.75 -19.00
CA ALA A 354 -12.39 -20.87 -19.94
C ALA A 354 -10.89 -20.73 -19.64
N LEU A 355 -10.51 -20.68 -18.36
CA LEU A 355 -9.11 -20.61 -17.95
C LEU A 355 -8.34 -21.92 -18.15
N GLY A 356 -9.04 -23.07 -18.09
CA GLY A 356 -8.46 -24.39 -18.36
C GLY A 356 -8.39 -24.75 -19.85
N ALA A 357 -9.05 -23.99 -20.73
CA ALA A 357 -9.02 -24.23 -22.16
C ALA A 357 -7.67 -23.79 -22.77
N PRO A 358 -7.07 -24.59 -23.68
CA PRO A 358 -5.87 -24.16 -24.40
C PRO A 358 -6.17 -22.90 -25.20
N LEU A 359 -5.32 -21.88 -25.06
CA LEU A 359 -5.40 -20.64 -25.84
C LEU A 359 -5.31 -21.02 -27.32
N LEU A 360 -6.41 -20.85 -28.06
CA LEU A 360 -6.41 -21.01 -29.51
C LEU A 360 -5.42 -20.02 -30.12
N PRO A 361 -4.57 -20.43 -31.07
CA PRO A 361 -3.68 -19.50 -31.73
C PRO A 361 -4.52 -18.41 -32.43
N PRO A 362 -4.03 -17.15 -32.43
CA PRO A 362 -4.72 -16.06 -33.09
C PRO A 362 -4.92 -16.39 -34.58
N LYS A 363 -6.12 -16.06 -35.10
CA LYS A 363 -6.45 -16.21 -36.52
C LYS A 363 -5.76 -15.18 -37.39
#